data_AF-A0A3N5SGN4-F1
#
_entry.id   AF-A0A3N5SGN4-F1
#
_cell.length_a   1.000
_cell.length_b   1.000
_cell.length_c   1.000
_cell.angle_alpha   90.00
_cell.angle_beta   90.00
_cell.angle_gamma   90.00
#
_symmetry.space_group_name_H-M   'P 1'
#
loop_
_entity.id
_entity.type
_entity.pdbx_description
1 polymer ?
#
loop_
_entity_poly.entity_id
_entity_poly.type
_entity_poly.pdbx_seq_one_letter_code
_entity_poly.pdbx_strand_id
1 'polypeptide(L)'
;MLSPDQNPLPEPTKLPSSHRLERLRQIIDKGLRQQPDLEEGRCGFVHLYGVAALCALLAIKRGLDQELCTTAGMLHDIWQHKYYPVEDHAHLSAKEAEEILVSCGGYAQEEIAIICDAIRNHCSTPIRDK
;
A
#
# COMPACT_ATOMS: atom_id res chain seq x y z
N MET A 1 41.42 -23.04 -17.38
CA MET A 1 40.99 -21.73 -16.87
C MET A 1 39.48 -21.65 -17.10
N LEU A 2 38.69 -21.70 -16.02
CA LEU A 2 37.24 -21.49 -16.06
C LEU A 2 36.97 -20.09 -15.52
N SER A 3 36.19 -19.29 -16.26
CA SER A 3 35.89 -17.88 -15.96
C SER A 3 35.10 -17.75 -14.64
N PRO A 4 35.43 -16.80 -13.76
CA PRO A 4 34.83 -16.71 -12.42
C PRO A 4 33.60 -15.78 -12.36
N ASP A 5 32.63 -15.92 -13.26
CA ASP A 5 31.44 -15.06 -13.23
C ASP A 5 30.14 -15.75 -13.68
N GLN A 6 29.78 -16.82 -12.97
CA GLN A 6 28.44 -17.43 -13.04
C GLN A 6 27.83 -17.64 -11.65
N ASN A 7 28.04 -16.68 -10.73
CA ASN A 7 27.20 -16.65 -9.54
C ASN A 7 25.90 -15.93 -9.91
N PRO A 8 24.72 -16.57 -9.80
CA PRO A 8 23.47 -15.89 -10.02
C PRO A 8 23.35 -14.70 -9.05
N LEU A 9 22.81 -13.58 -9.55
CA LEU A 9 22.42 -12.45 -8.71
C LEU A 9 21.59 -12.98 -7.54
N PRO A 10 21.87 -12.57 -6.29
CA PRO A 10 21.10 -13.04 -5.15
C PRO A 10 19.62 -12.72 -5.37
N GLU A 11 18.74 -13.70 -5.14
CA GLU A 11 17.30 -13.46 -5.15
C GLU A 11 16.95 -12.30 -4.20
N PRO A 12 15.95 -11.46 -4.54
CA PRO A 12 15.57 -10.32 -3.72
C PRO A 12 15.22 -10.80 -2.32
N THR A 13 16.14 -10.58 -1.39
CA THR A 13 16.04 -11.10 -0.03
C THR A 13 14.85 -10.42 0.64
N LYS A 14 13.93 -11.20 1.21
CA LYS A 14 12.74 -10.66 1.89
C LYS A 14 13.20 -9.66 2.96
N LEU A 15 12.90 -8.38 2.75
CA LEU A 15 13.23 -7.32 3.72
C LEU A 15 12.47 -7.59 5.02
N PRO A 16 13.05 -7.32 6.20
CA PRO A 16 12.30 -7.46 7.44
C PRO A 16 11.08 -6.53 7.44
N SER A 17 10.00 -6.96 8.08
CA SER A 17 8.70 -6.27 8.10
C SER A 17 8.78 -4.77 8.43
N SER A 18 9.60 -4.41 9.42
CA SER A 18 9.86 -3.03 9.81
C SER A 18 10.46 -2.18 8.68
N HIS A 19 11.31 -2.78 7.82
CA HIS A 19 11.92 -2.09 6.69
C HIS A 19 10.98 -1.94 5.50
N ARG A 20 10.05 -2.89 5.30
CA ARG A 20 9.01 -2.81 4.26
C ARG A 20 8.03 -1.68 4.56
N LEU A 21 7.48 -1.65 5.76
CA LEU A 21 6.57 -0.58 6.19
C LEU A 21 7.24 0.79 6.18
N GLU A 22 8.50 0.87 6.59
CA GLU A 22 9.24 2.14 6.57
C GLU A 22 9.47 2.65 5.14
N ARG A 23 9.85 1.78 4.20
CA ARG A 23 9.97 2.14 2.79
C ARG A 23 8.62 2.58 2.21
N LEU A 24 7.56 1.87 2.56
CA LEU A 24 6.20 2.20 2.12
C LEU A 24 5.78 3.59 2.61
N ARG A 25 6.06 3.94 3.87
CA ARG A 25 5.84 5.30 4.42
C ARG A 25 6.54 6.35 3.58
N GLN A 26 7.80 6.14 3.22
CA GLN A 26 8.57 7.11 2.44
C GLN A 26 7.94 7.35 1.05
N ILE A 27 7.40 6.31 0.41
CA ILE A 27 6.71 6.42 -0.89
C ILE A 27 5.40 7.19 -0.73
N ILE A 28 4.58 6.83 0.27
CA ILE A 28 3.29 7.48 0.54
C ILE A 28 3.49 8.94 0.91
N ASP A 29 4.43 9.25 1.81
CA ASP A 29 4.77 10.61 2.23
C ASP A 29 5.15 11.48 1.04
N LYS A 30 5.97 10.94 0.12
CA LYS A 30 6.35 11.66 -1.09
C LYS A 30 5.14 11.92 -1.99
N GLY A 31 4.23 10.95 -2.12
CA GLY A 31 2.99 11.11 -2.89
C GLY A 31 2.06 12.17 -2.29
N LEU A 32 1.79 12.11 -0.98
CA LEU A 32 0.91 13.06 -0.30
C LEU A 32 1.48 14.49 -0.29
N ARG A 33 2.80 14.66 -0.18
CA ARG A 33 3.44 15.98 -0.28
C ARG A 33 3.33 16.63 -1.66
N GLN A 34 2.97 15.87 -2.69
CA GLN A 34 2.74 16.39 -4.04
C GLN A 34 1.31 16.92 -4.24
N GLN A 35 0.41 16.71 -3.26
CA GLN A 35 -0.94 17.25 -3.31
C GLN A 35 -0.89 18.80 -3.25
N PRO A 36 -1.35 19.52 -4.29
CA PRO A 36 -1.34 20.99 -4.31
C PRO A 36 -2.19 21.63 -3.21
N ASP A 37 -3.28 20.98 -2.80
CA ASP A 37 -4.08 21.44 -1.67
C ASP A 37 -3.47 20.96 -0.35
N LEU A 38 -2.90 21.89 0.42
CA LEU A 38 -2.24 21.59 1.69
C LEU A 38 -3.19 21.02 2.75
N GLU A 39 -4.47 21.42 2.73
CA GLU A 39 -5.46 20.89 3.65
C GLU A 39 -5.79 19.44 3.30
N GLU A 40 -6.00 19.16 2.01
CA GLU A 40 -6.25 17.80 1.52
C GLU A 40 -5.06 16.88 1.78
N GLY A 41 -3.84 17.35 1.52
CA GLY A 41 -2.62 16.60 1.83
C GLY A 41 -2.53 16.25 3.32
N ARG A 42 -2.81 17.21 4.21
CA ARG A 42 -2.86 16.98 5.67
C ARG A 42 -3.95 16.00 6.05
N CYS A 43 -5.15 16.10 5.45
CA CYS A 43 -6.24 15.16 5.67
C CYS A 43 -5.84 13.73 5.28
N GLY A 44 -5.17 13.56 4.14
CA GLY A 44 -4.64 12.27 3.70
C GLY A 44 -3.64 11.68 4.68
N PHE A 45 -2.70 12.48 5.20
CA PHE A 45 -1.79 12.03 6.25
C PHE A 45 -2.53 11.51 7.49
N VAL A 46 -3.49 12.28 8.00
CA VAL A 46 -4.23 11.92 9.21
C VAL A 46 -5.09 10.67 8.99
N HIS A 47 -5.79 10.60 7.86
CA HIS A 47 -6.69 9.50 7.53
C HIS A 47 -5.94 8.19 7.32
N LEU A 48 -4.99 8.16 6.37
CA LEU A 48 -4.29 6.93 6.00
C LEU A 48 -3.51 6.34 7.17
N TYR A 49 -2.78 7.18 7.93
CA TYR A 49 -2.01 6.69 9.07
C TYR A 49 -2.87 6.36 10.29
N GLY A 50 -3.95 7.11 10.53
CA GLY A 50 -4.90 6.79 11.58
C GLY A 50 -5.57 5.43 11.36
N VAL A 51 -6.07 5.18 10.15
CA VAL A 51 -6.68 3.90 9.77
C VAL A 51 -5.65 2.76 9.80
N ALA A 52 -4.44 2.98 9.29
CA ALA A 52 -3.37 1.98 9.34
C ALA A 52 -3.05 1.50 10.77
N ALA A 53 -3.00 2.43 11.74
CA ALA A 53 -2.79 2.07 13.14
C ALA A 53 -3.94 1.22 13.70
N LEU A 54 -5.20 1.55 13.35
CA LEU A 54 -6.37 0.76 13.73
C LEU A 54 -6.35 -0.64 13.10
N CYS A 55 -5.97 -0.75 11.82
CA CYS A 55 -5.80 -2.01 11.13
C CYS A 55 -4.76 -2.90 11.82
N ALA A 56 -3.63 -2.33 12.24
CA ALA A 56 -2.59 -3.04 12.98
C ALA A 56 -3.13 -3.64 14.31
N LEU A 57 -3.85 -2.83 15.09
CA LEU A 57 -4.43 -3.25 16.37
C LEU A 57 -5.51 -4.33 16.18
N LEU A 58 -6.37 -4.16 15.17
CA LEU A 58 -7.40 -5.15 14.87
C LEU A 58 -6.83 -6.47 14.36
N ALA A 59 -5.74 -6.42 13.57
CA ALA A 59 -5.05 -7.61 13.10
C ALA A 59 -4.47 -8.42 14.27
N ILE A 60 -3.80 -7.75 15.22
CA ILE A 60 -3.31 -8.40 16.45
C ILE A 60 -4.46 -9.05 17.21
N LYS A 61 -5.56 -8.31 17.42
CA LYS A 61 -6.73 -8.82 18.16
C LYS A 61 -7.38 -10.04 17.49
N ARG A 62 -7.29 -10.14 16.16
CA ARG A 62 -7.92 -11.19 15.36
C ARG A 62 -6.96 -12.31 14.95
N GLY A 63 -5.67 -12.23 15.28
CA GLY A 63 -4.66 -13.19 14.85
C GLY A 63 -4.42 -13.18 13.33
N LEU A 64 -4.56 -12.02 12.68
CA LEU A 64 -4.28 -11.82 11.26
C LEU A 64 -2.85 -11.30 11.06
N ASP A 65 -2.37 -11.34 9.82
CA ASP A 65 -1.08 -10.75 9.46
C ASP A 65 -1.11 -9.23 9.67
N GLN A 66 -0.43 -8.77 10.72
CA GLN A 66 -0.40 -7.37 11.11
C GLN A 66 0.20 -6.48 10.02
N GLU A 67 1.24 -6.93 9.32
CA GLU A 67 1.94 -6.13 8.33
C GLU A 67 1.06 -5.91 7.09
N LEU A 68 0.42 -6.97 6.59
CA LEU A 68 -0.47 -6.87 5.42
C LEU A 68 -1.71 -6.02 5.74
N CYS A 69 -2.32 -6.19 6.91
CA CYS A 69 -3.44 -5.36 7.32
C CYS A 69 -3.05 -3.89 7.49
N THR A 70 -1.88 -3.60 8.07
CA THR A 70 -1.36 -2.23 8.19
C THR A 70 -1.13 -1.63 6.81
N THR A 71 -0.50 -2.39 5.91
CA THR A 71 -0.23 -1.99 4.53
C THR A 71 -1.51 -1.65 3.77
N ALA A 72 -2.55 -2.49 3.86
CA ALA A 72 -3.84 -2.22 3.25
C ALA A 72 -4.47 -0.93 3.80
N GLY A 73 -4.43 -0.72 5.12
CA GLY A 73 -4.93 0.51 5.75
C GLY A 73 -4.21 1.78 5.26
N MET A 74 -2.89 1.70 5.07
CA MET A 74 -2.08 2.83 4.56
C MET A 74 -2.39 3.19 3.11
N LEU A 75 -2.92 2.26 2.31
CA LEU A 75 -3.07 2.41 0.87
C LEU A 75 -4.54 2.50 0.40
N HIS A 76 -5.52 2.20 1.25
CA HIS A 76 -6.90 1.98 0.79
C HIS A 76 -7.54 3.16 0.03
N ASP A 77 -7.21 4.39 0.42
CA ASP A 77 -7.70 5.63 -0.19
C ASP A 77 -6.56 6.46 -0.84
N ILE A 78 -5.44 5.82 -1.19
CA ILE A 78 -4.24 6.54 -1.67
C ILE A 78 -4.52 7.37 -2.93
N TRP A 79 -5.41 6.90 -3.81
CA TRP A 79 -5.79 7.65 -5.01
C TRP A 79 -6.52 8.94 -4.66
N GLN A 80 -7.46 8.86 -3.72
CA GLN A 80 -8.30 10.00 -3.33
C GLN A 80 -7.47 11.16 -2.81
N HIS A 81 -6.49 10.86 -1.95
CA HIS A 81 -5.67 11.89 -1.32
C HIS A 81 -4.49 12.37 -2.18
N LYS A 82 -4.06 11.60 -3.20
CA LYS A 82 -3.06 12.07 -4.18
C LYS A 82 -3.64 12.94 -5.27
N TYR A 83 -4.86 12.63 -5.70
CA TYR A 83 -5.50 13.30 -6.82
C TYR A 83 -6.70 14.07 -6.31
N TYR A 84 -7.91 13.53 -6.47
CA TYR A 84 -9.15 14.10 -5.95
C TYR A 84 -10.20 12.99 -5.77
N PRO A 85 -11.25 13.21 -4.96
CA PRO A 85 -12.35 12.27 -4.78
C PRO A 85 -13.05 11.87 -6.08
N VAL A 86 -13.26 10.56 -6.24
CA VAL A 86 -14.03 9.95 -7.33
C VAL A 86 -14.84 8.78 -6.79
N GLU A 87 -15.93 8.44 -7.47
CA GLU A 87 -16.84 7.36 -7.04
C GLU A 87 -16.12 6.01 -6.98
N ASP A 88 -15.26 5.73 -7.98
CA ASP A 88 -14.47 4.50 -8.09
C ASP A 88 -13.08 4.59 -7.40
N HIS A 89 -13.00 5.25 -6.25
CA HIS A 89 -11.72 5.41 -5.54
C HIS A 89 -11.14 4.07 -5.07
N ALA A 90 -11.97 3.07 -4.78
CA ALA A 90 -11.51 1.77 -4.32
C ALA A 90 -10.72 0.99 -5.39
N HIS A 91 -11.20 0.92 -6.64
CA HIS A 91 -10.45 0.22 -7.71
C HIS A 91 -9.22 1.01 -8.13
N LEU A 92 -9.34 2.35 -8.19
CA LEU A 92 -8.20 3.20 -8.52
C LEU A 92 -7.11 3.14 -7.44
N SER A 93 -7.48 3.13 -6.16
CA SER A 93 -6.53 2.94 -5.07
C SER A 93 -5.94 1.53 -5.05
N ALA A 94 -6.70 0.50 -5.41
CA ALA A 94 -6.16 -0.86 -5.53
C ALA A 94 -5.11 -0.97 -6.65
N LYS A 95 -5.36 -0.33 -7.80
CA LYS A 95 -4.42 -0.30 -8.92
C LYS A 95 -3.14 0.48 -8.54
N GLU A 96 -3.30 1.66 -7.95
CA GLU A 96 -2.16 2.46 -7.47
C GLU A 96 -1.37 1.72 -6.38
N ALA A 97 -2.05 1.01 -5.47
CA ALA A 97 -1.41 0.19 -4.45
C ALA A 97 -0.55 -0.92 -5.05
N GLU A 98 -1.01 -1.59 -6.10
CA GLU A 98 -0.24 -2.60 -6.82
C GLU A 98 1.07 -2.00 -7.37
N GLU A 99 0.98 -0.87 -8.07
CA GLU A 99 2.14 -0.17 -8.65
C GLU A 99 3.14 0.27 -7.56
N ILE A 100 2.63 0.80 -6.43
CA ILE A 100 3.44 1.19 -5.28
C ILE A 100 4.14 -0.02 -4.65
N LEU A 101 3.44 -1.15 -4.45
CA LEU A 101 4.00 -2.32 -3.77
C LEU A 101 5.04 -3.04 -4.63
N VAL A 102 4.81 -3.15 -5.94
CA VAL A 102 5.79 -3.65 -6.90
C VAL A 102 7.05 -2.78 -6.88
N SER A 103 6.89 -1.45 -6.89
CA SER A 103 8.00 -0.50 -6.86
C SER A 103 8.74 -0.47 -5.51
N CYS A 104 8.00 -0.65 -4.41
CA CYS A 104 8.56 -0.74 -3.06
C CYS A 104 9.48 -1.96 -2.92
N GLY A 105 9.08 -3.08 -3.54
CA GLY A 105 9.77 -4.36 -3.46
C GLY A 105 9.65 -5.01 -2.07
N GLY A 106 9.95 -6.31 -2.01
CA GLY A 106 9.91 -7.09 -0.76
C GLY A 106 8.53 -7.64 -0.39
N TYR A 107 7.49 -7.35 -1.17
CA TYR A 107 6.18 -8.02 -1.11
C TYR A 107 6.13 -9.15 -2.14
N ALA A 108 5.69 -10.33 -1.72
CA ALA A 108 5.41 -11.45 -2.62
C ALA A 108 4.13 -11.17 -3.43
N GLN A 109 3.97 -11.81 -4.59
CA GLN A 109 2.83 -11.56 -5.47
C GLN A 109 1.50 -11.88 -4.77
N GLU A 110 1.47 -12.91 -3.92
CA GLU A 110 0.32 -13.31 -3.14
C GLU A 110 -0.03 -12.26 -2.07
N GLU A 111 0.99 -11.67 -1.43
CA GLU A 111 0.81 -10.60 -0.44
C GLU A 111 0.21 -9.35 -1.11
N ILE A 112 0.73 -8.99 -2.30
CA ILE A 112 0.21 -7.87 -3.10
C ILE A 112 -1.26 -8.12 -3.48
N ALA A 113 -1.58 -9.32 -3.97
CA ALA A 113 -2.95 -9.68 -4.34
C ALA A 113 -3.91 -9.56 -3.16
N ILE A 114 -3.54 -10.07 -1.97
CA ILE A 114 -4.34 -9.96 -0.75
C ILE A 114 -4.62 -8.49 -0.39
N ILE A 115 -3.59 -7.63 -0.44
CA ILE A 115 -3.73 -6.20 -0.13
C ILE A 115 -4.64 -5.52 -1.16
N CYS A 116 -4.39 -5.73 -2.45
CA CYS A 116 -5.17 -5.10 -3.52
C CYS A 116 -6.64 -5.54 -3.50
N ASP A 117 -6.92 -6.81 -3.21
CA ASP A 117 -8.28 -7.32 -3.08
C ASP A 117 -8.99 -6.73 -1.86
N ALA A 118 -8.30 -6.59 -0.72
CA ALA A 118 -8.86 -5.91 0.45
C ALA A 118 -9.22 -4.45 0.13
N ILE A 119 -8.35 -3.73 -0.59
CA ILE A 119 -8.60 -2.36 -1.01
C ILE A 119 -9.75 -2.30 -2.01
N ARG A 120 -9.79 -3.16 -3.03
CA ARG A 120 -10.85 -3.12 -4.05
C ARG A 120 -12.26 -3.27 -3.45
N ASN A 121 -12.38 -4.05 -2.38
CA ASN A 121 -13.65 -4.39 -1.75
C ASN A 121 -13.97 -3.57 -0.48
N HIS A 122 -13.16 -2.54 -0.14
CA HIS A 122 -13.35 -1.81 1.11
C HIS A 122 -14.55 -0.84 1.08
N CYS A 123 -15.01 -0.44 -0.11
CA CYS A 123 -16.16 0.43 -0.30
C CYS A 123 -17.41 -0.39 -0.64
N SER A 124 -18.53 -0.12 0.05
CA SER A 124 -19.81 -0.82 -0.16
C SER A 124 -20.69 -0.19 -1.24
N THR A 125 -20.24 0.86 -1.90
CA THR A 125 -21.02 1.53 -2.96
C THR A 125 -20.88 0.71 -4.25
N PRO A 126 -21.96 0.12 -4.78
CA PRO A 126 -21.89 -0.60 -6.04
C PRO A 126 -21.54 0.39 -7.15
N ILE A 127 -20.47 0.12 -7.90
CA ILE A 127 -20.20 0.87 -9.12
C ILE A 127 -21.33 0.54 -10.08
N ARG A 128 -22.11 1.57 -10.41
CA ARG A 128 -23.14 1.45 -11.44
C ARG A 128 -22.44 1.59 -12.78
N ASP A 129 -22.26 0.46 -13.47
CA ASP A 129 -21.88 0.45 -14.88
C ASP A 129 -22.84 1.38 -15.66
N LYS A 130 -22.28 2.35 -16.38
CA LYS A 130 -23.02 3.21 -17.33
C LYS A 130 -23.02 2.59 -18.71
#